data_AF-A0A2V7V3I0-F1
#
_entry.id   AF-A0A2V7V3I0-F1
#
_cell.length_a   1.000
_cell.length_b   1.000
_cell.length_c   1.000
_cell.angle_alpha   90.00
_cell.angle_beta   90.00
_cell.angle_gamma   90.00
#
_symmetry.space_group_name_H-M   'P 1'
#
loop_
_entity.id
_entity.type
_entity.pdbx_description
1 polymer ?
#
loop_
_entity_poly.entity_id
_entity_poly.type
_entity_poly.pdbx_seq_one_letter_code
_entity_poly.pdbx_strand_id
1 'polypeptide(L)'
;MGLSRRSFLGALAAVPLSRAFGGSTRSAPPVGATCVLPESCAGFARALAGREAPHLVVFPGTAGWDDSIAQRVRSGQLVIFESAAGFAEGGALQEQQAGLRAFGLAIERPVALWTEGRPSYLDLDWPVRARVRDFSHAVAVRGGETVGALGGRPVAALQRAGAGALLFLGSPVGPALWSGDPQAHAWLSSVLAAHLLGST
;
A
#
# COMPACT_ATOMS: atom_id res chain seq x y z
N MET A 1 -0.99 11.05 36.58
CA MET A 1 -1.45 10.91 35.18
C MET A 1 -0.43 10.04 34.45
N GLY A 2 -0.82 8.81 34.10
CA GLY A 2 0.10 7.81 33.55
C GLY A 2 0.29 7.97 32.05
N LEU A 3 1.52 8.18 31.61
CA LEU A 3 1.91 8.12 30.21
C LEU A 3 1.76 6.68 29.70
N SER A 4 0.95 6.48 28.66
CA SER A 4 0.75 5.17 28.02
C SER A 4 1.98 4.80 27.18
N ARG A 5 2.35 3.50 27.19
CA ARG A 5 3.49 2.92 26.43
C ARG A 5 3.54 3.32 24.95
N ARG A 6 2.42 3.69 24.33
CA ARG A 6 2.36 4.16 22.93
C ARG A 6 3.01 5.53 22.71
N SER A 7 2.98 6.43 23.69
CA SER A 7 3.61 7.76 23.57
C SER A 7 5.14 7.69 23.65
N PHE A 8 5.70 6.61 24.22
CA PHE A 8 7.15 6.42 24.30
C PHE A 8 7.75 5.80 23.02
N LEU A 9 6.99 4.97 22.30
CA LEU A 9 7.45 4.37 21.04
C LEU A 9 7.39 5.33 19.84
N GLY A 10 6.50 6.33 19.88
CA GLY A 10 6.42 7.35 18.82
C GLY A 10 7.63 8.28 18.76
N ALA A 11 8.38 8.45 19.87
CA ALA A 11 9.52 9.36 19.94
C ALA A 11 10.86 8.73 19.49
N LEU A 12 10.91 7.40 19.29
CA LEU A 12 12.13 6.69 18.90
C LEU A 12 12.16 6.28 17.41
N ALA A 13 11.07 6.50 16.67
CA ALA A 13 10.92 6.05 15.28
C ALA A 13 11.40 7.05 14.20
N ALA A 14 11.93 8.21 14.59
CA ALA A 14 12.48 9.21 13.66
C ALA A 14 14.01 9.10 13.50
N VAL A 15 14.56 7.88 13.55
CA VAL A 15 15.97 7.64 13.21
C VAL A 15 16.04 7.18 11.76
N PRO A 16 16.80 7.85 10.87
CA PRO A 16 17.06 7.33 9.55
C PRO A 16 17.80 6.00 9.70
N LEU A 17 17.13 4.90 9.35
CA LEU A 17 17.68 3.53 9.33
C LEU A 17 18.63 3.37 8.12
N SER A 18 19.67 4.20 8.08
CA SER A 18 20.74 4.14 7.10
C SER A 18 22.05 3.80 7.81
N ARG A 19 22.14 2.59 8.38
CA ARG A 19 23.38 1.83 8.65
C ARG A 19 23.12 0.61 9.54
N ALA A 20 22.57 -0.44 8.94
CA ALA A 20 22.83 -1.82 9.37
C ALA A 20 22.57 -2.70 8.14
N PHE A 21 23.43 -3.67 7.88
CA PHE A 21 23.52 -4.49 6.67
C PHE A 21 24.33 -3.87 5.53
N GLY A 22 25.65 -3.96 5.69
CA GLY A 22 26.56 -4.06 4.56
C GLY A 22 26.31 -5.38 3.82
N GLY A 23 26.06 -5.28 2.52
CA GLY A 23 25.75 -6.41 1.64
C GLY A 23 25.19 -5.87 0.32
N SER A 24 26.09 -5.68 -0.63
CA SER A 24 25.86 -5.08 -1.95
C SER A 24 24.73 -5.75 -2.75
N THR A 25 24.02 -4.92 -3.53
CA THR A 25 22.99 -5.25 -4.54
C THR A 25 21.70 -5.92 -4.06
N ARG A 26 20.72 -5.10 -3.65
CA ARG A 26 19.28 -5.40 -3.78
C ARG A 26 18.54 -4.07 -3.69
N SER A 27 17.71 -3.80 -4.71
CA SER A 27 16.87 -2.61 -4.86
C SER A 27 16.20 -2.21 -3.53
N ALA A 28 16.82 -1.28 -2.78
CA ALA A 28 16.10 -0.56 -1.74
C ALA A 28 14.96 0.20 -2.44
N PRO A 29 13.73 0.17 -1.91
CA PRO A 29 12.65 0.92 -2.52
C PRO A 29 13.08 2.39 -2.61
N PRO A 30 12.84 3.04 -3.77
CA PRO A 30 13.26 4.40 -4.00
C PRO A 30 12.60 5.31 -2.96
N VAL A 31 13.41 6.17 -2.33
CA VAL A 31 12.93 7.20 -1.41
C VAL A 31 12.13 8.21 -2.22
N GLY A 32 10.82 8.00 -2.26
CA GLY A 32 9.81 8.85 -2.88
C GLY A 32 8.49 8.56 -2.19
N ALA A 33 7.92 9.57 -1.55
CA ALA A 33 6.81 9.52 -0.59
C ALA A 33 7.11 8.81 0.75
N THR A 34 6.84 9.52 1.85
CA THR A 34 7.13 9.08 3.23
C THR A 34 6.18 7.93 3.62
N CYS A 35 6.74 6.77 3.94
CA CYS A 35 6.02 5.67 4.60
C CYS A 35 5.73 6.08 6.05
N VAL A 36 4.45 6.24 6.39
CA VAL A 36 3.99 6.61 7.74
C VAL A 36 3.38 5.43 8.51
N LEU A 37 3.37 4.23 7.90
CA LEU A 37 3.02 2.97 8.55
C LEU A 37 4.23 2.03 8.56
N PRO A 38 5.04 2.02 9.62
CA PRO A 38 6.22 1.16 9.72
C PRO A 38 5.90 -0.33 9.55
N GLU A 39 4.76 -0.79 10.06
CA GLU A 39 4.29 -2.17 9.94
C GLU A 39 4.00 -2.54 8.49
N SER A 40 3.46 -1.61 7.70
CA SER A 40 3.24 -1.83 6.28
C SER A 40 4.56 -1.98 5.54
N CYS A 41 5.49 -1.05 5.79
CA CYS A 41 6.85 -1.10 5.25
C CYS A 41 7.52 -2.44 5.57
N ALA A 42 7.50 -2.86 6.84
CA ALA A 42 8.11 -4.11 7.29
C ALA A 42 7.42 -5.35 6.68
N GLY A 43 6.09 -5.32 6.54
CA GLY A 43 5.31 -6.42 5.96
C GLY A 43 5.62 -6.68 4.51
N PHE A 44 5.61 -5.65 3.67
CA PHE A 44 6.00 -5.78 2.25
C PHE A 44 7.47 -6.17 2.11
N ALA A 45 8.37 -5.54 2.86
CA ALA A 45 9.80 -5.88 2.83
C ALA A 45 10.03 -7.35 3.17
N ARG A 46 9.37 -7.86 4.22
CA ARG A 46 9.45 -9.27 4.61
C ARG A 46 8.87 -10.20 3.56
N ALA A 47 7.71 -9.88 2.99
CA ALA A 47 7.02 -10.73 2.02
C ALA A 47 7.71 -10.77 0.64
N LEU A 48 8.48 -9.74 0.31
CA LEU A 48 9.25 -9.66 -0.94
C LEU A 48 10.72 -10.09 -0.78
N ALA A 49 11.18 -10.35 0.46
CA ALA A 49 12.56 -10.74 0.72
C ALA A 49 12.94 -12.01 -0.07
N GLY A 50 14.01 -11.92 -0.85
CA GLY A 50 14.51 -13.05 -1.65
C GLY A 50 13.71 -13.34 -2.93
N ARG A 51 12.74 -12.50 -3.30
CA ARG A 51 11.97 -12.63 -4.54
C ARG A 51 12.48 -11.66 -5.59
N GLU A 52 12.61 -12.12 -6.83
CA GLU A 52 12.89 -11.23 -7.98
C GLU A 52 11.58 -10.66 -8.51
N ALA A 53 11.49 -9.33 -8.53
CA ALA A 53 10.30 -8.61 -9.00
C ALA A 53 10.71 -7.30 -9.72
N PRO A 54 11.47 -7.37 -10.84
CA PRO A 54 12.10 -6.20 -11.45
C PRO A 54 11.11 -5.15 -11.97
N HIS A 55 9.87 -5.55 -12.26
CA HIS A 55 8.82 -4.67 -12.78
C HIS A 55 7.82 -4.22 -11.70
N LEU A 56 7.98 -4.64 -10.45
CA LEU A 56 7.14 -4.22 -9.33
C LEU A 56 7.83 -3.12 -8.52
N VAL A 57 7.08 -2.07 -8.19
CA VAL A 57 7.47 -1.11 -7.15
C VAL A 57 6.33 -1.00 -6.14
N VAL A 58 6.65 -0.96 -4.86
CA VAL A 58 5.67 -0.83 -3.78
C VAL A 58 5.94 0.45 -3.00
N PHE A 59 4.89 1.23 -2.80
CA PHE A 59 4.83 2.40 -1.92
C PHE A 59 3.93 2.04 -0.73
N PRO A 60 4.46 1.34 0.29
CA PRO A 60 3.68 0.87 1.42
C PRO A 60 3.38 2.02 2.39
N GLY A 61 2.17 2.06 2.94
CA GLY A 61 1.79 3.01 3.99
C GLY A 61 2.08 4.47 3.66
N THR A 62 1.82 4.88 2.42
CA THR A 62 2.30 6.15 1.88
C THR A 62 1.41 7.32 2.29
N ALA A 63 2.01 8.38 2.83
CA ALA A 63 1.28 9.58 3.25
C ALA A 63 0.89 10.48 2.07
N GLY A 64 1.85 10.88 1.24
CA GLY A 64 1.65 11.87 0.18
C GLY A 64 1.64 11.24 -1.23
N TRP A 65 1.86 12.10 -2.22
CA TRP A 65 2.08 11.68 -3.60
C TRP A 65 3.35 12.30 -4.15
N ASP A 66 4.11 11.51 -4.90
CA ASP A 66 5.34 11.92 -5.57
C ASP A 66 5.24 11.58 -7.07
N ASP A 67 5.68 12.49 -7.94
CA ASP A 67 5.57 12.32 -9.40
C ASP A 67 6.35 11.10 -9.93
N SER A 68 7.34 10.60 -9.18
CA SER A 68 8.04 9.36 -9.52
C SER A 68 7.09 8.16 -9.51
N ILE A 69 6.00 8.17 -8.73
CA ILE A 69 4.96 7.14 -8.76
C ILE A 69 4.37 7.08 -10.18
N ALA A 70 3.97 8.23 -10.70
CA ALA A 70 3.37 8.31 -12.03
C ALA A 70 4.38 7.96 -13.12
N GLN A 71 5.64 8.39 -12.97
CA GLN A 71 6.71 8.05 -13.90
C GLN A 71 6.96 6.55 -13.98
N ARG A 72 6.96 5.85 -12.85
CA ARG A 72 7.17 4.38 -12.77
C ARG A 72 6.06 3.61 -13.46
N VAL A 73 4.81 4.02 -13.25
CA VAL A 73 3.68 3.42 -13.97
C VAL A 73 3.84 3.64 -15.48
N ARG A 74 4.14 4.87 -15.91
CA ARG A 74 4.32 5.19 -17.35
C ARG A 74 5.51 4.48 -17.98
N SER A 75 6.55 4.13 -17.20
CA SER A 75 7.68 3.33 -17.67
C SER A 75 7.41 1.83 -17.73
N GLY A 76 6.16 1.39 -17.55
CA GLY A 76 5.76 -0.02 -17.68
C GLY A 76 5.79 -0.83 -16.38
N GLN A 77 6.02 -0.21 -15.22
CA GLN A 77 6.04 -0.93 -13.95
C GLN A 77 4.63 -1.12 -13.41
N LEU A 78 4.40 -2.24 -12.71
CA LEU A 78 3.31 -2.35 -11.75
C LEU A 78 3.71 -1.60 -10.47
N VAL A 79 2.90 -0.62 -10.09
CA VAL A 79 3.07 0.12 -8.85
C VAL A 79 1.96 -0.25 -7.89
N ILE A 80 2.30 -0.81 -6.73
CA ILE A 80 1.37 -0.94 -5.60
C ILE A 80 1.50 0.31 -4.76
N PHE A 81 0.42 1.10 -4.70
CA PHE A 81 0.33 2.27 -3.85
C PHE A 81 -0.64 1.96 -2.70
N GLU A 82 -0.09 1.73 -1.50
CA GLU A 82 -0.88 1.57 -0.30
C GLU A 82 -1.01 2.92 0.41
N SER A 83 -2.24 3.45 0.46
CA SER A 83 -2.51 4.74 1.10
C SER A 83 -2.49 4.62 2.62
N ALA A 84 -1.80 5.55 3.26
CA ALA A 84 -1.90 5.84 4.67
C ALA A 84 -2.47 7.24 4.93
N ALA A 85 -3.33 7.76 4.05
CA ALA A 85 -3.91 9.09 4.22
C ALA A 85 -4.73 9.23 5.52
N GLY A 86 -5.23 8.13 6.09
CA GLY A 86 -5.86 8.09 7.41
C GLY A 86 -4.92 8.31 8.60
N PHE A 87 -3.61 8.36 8.36
CA PHE A 87 -2.56 8.49 9.36
C PHE A 87 -1.67 9.72 9.13
N ALA A 88 -1.92 10.48 8.07
CA ALA A 88 -1.10 11.60 7.65
C ALA A 88 -1.74 12.96 7.96
N GLU A 89 -0.93 14.01 7.93
CA GLU A 89 -1.38 15.39 8.15
C GLU A 89 -2.20 15.94 6.97
N GLY A 90 -2.91 17.04 7.22
CA GLY A 90 -4.03 17.53 6.41
C GLY A 90 -3.74 17.99 4.98
N GLY A 91 -2.50 17.91 4.47
CA GLY A 91 -2.15 18.15 3.06
C GLY A 91 -1.93 16.87 2.24
N ALA A 92 -1.65 15.75 2.90
CA ALA A 92 -1.19 14.52 2.25
C ALA A 92 -2.30 13.85 1.43
N LEU A 93 -3.56 13.93 1.90
CA LEU A 93 -4.72 13.43 1.16
C LEU A 93 -4.91 14.21 -0.15
N GLN A 94 -4.72 15.53 -0.15
CA GLN A 94 -4.88 16.38 -1.32
C GLN A 94 -3.81 16.07 -2.37
N GLU A 95 -2.58 15.80 -1.95
CA GLU A 95 -1.51 15.33 -2.84
C GLU A 95 -1.89 14.00 -3.50
N GLN A 96 -2.35 13.02 -2.71
CA GLN A 96 -2.84 11.75 -3.25
C GLN A 96 -3.99 11.95 -4.24
N GLN A 97 -4.98 12.78 -3.89
CA GLN A 97 -6.09 13.11 -4.78
C GLN A 97 -5.60 13.77 -6.08
N ALA A 98 -4.63 14.67 -6.00
CA ALA A 98 -4.07 15.32 -7.18
C ALA A 98 -3.35 14.32 -8.10
N GLY A 99 -2.51 13.45 -7.55
CA GLY A 99 -1.78 12.45 -8.31
C GLY A 99 -2.67 11.36 -8.91
N LEU A 100 -3.61 10.84 -8.13
CA LEU A 100 -4.54 9.79 -8.57
C LEU A 100 -5.49 10.27 -9.68
N ARG A 101 -5.82 11.57 -9.73
CA ARG A 101 -6.59 12.15 -10.84
C ARG A 101 -5.91 11.96 -12.20
N ALA A 102 -4.58 11.95 -12.26
CA ALA A 102 -3.84 11.67 -13.50
C ALA A 102 -4.07 10.24 -14.03
N PHE A 103 -4.58 9.35 -13.17
CA PHE A 103 -4.95 7.97 -13.47
C PHE A 103 -6.48 7.80 -13.60
N GLY A 104 -7.26 8.88 -13.58
CA GLY A 104 -8.73 8.79 -13.58
C GLY A 104 -9.30 8.20 -12.29
N LEU A 105 -8.51 8.15 -11.22
CA LEU A 105 -8.91 7.67 -9.90
C LEU A 105 -9.26 8.86 -9.00
N ALA A 106 -10.31 8.70 -8.20
CA ALA A 106 -10.71 9.66 -7.18
C ALA A 106 -10.83 8.95 -5.83
N ILE A 107 -10.28 9.55 -4.77
CA ILE A 107 -10.34 8.99 -3.42
C ILE A 107 -11.09 9.89 -2.45
N GLU A 108 -11.78 9.27 -1.50
CA GLU A 108 -12.56 9.95 -0.47
C GLU A 108 -11.75 10.17 0.81
N ARG A 109 -12.35 10.84 1.80
CA ARG A 109 -11.73 11.00 3.11
C ARG A 109 -11.61 9.64 3.81
N PRO A 110 -10.51 9.39 4.54
CA PRO A 110 -10.35 8.19 5.35
C PRO A 110 -11.49 8.05 6.37
N VAL A 111 -11.99 6.83 6.53
CA VAL A 111 -12.94 6.47 7.59
C VAL A 111 -12.29 5.54 8.60
N ALA A 112 -12.55 5.77 9.89
CA ALA A 112 -12.09 4.87 10.94
C ALA A 112 -12.99 3.62 10.99
N LEU A 113 -12.38 2.43 10.91
CA LEU A 113 -13.11 1.16 10.86
C LEU A 113 -13.44 0.59 12.26
N TRP A 114 -12.81 1.13 13.31
CA TRP A 114 -12.87 0.59 14.67
C TRP A 114 -14.14 0.97 15.42
N THR A 115 -14.90 1.95 14.91
CA THR A 115 -16.07 2.50 15.59
C THR A 115 -17.28 1.58 15.55
N GLU A 116 -17.28 0.53 14.72
CA GLU A 116 -18.45 -0.36 14.54
C GLU A 116 -18.43 -1.64 15.39
N GLY A 117 -17.42 -1.86 16.26
CA GLY A 117 -17.40 -2.99 17.21
C GLY A 117 -17.29 -4.39 16.58
N ARG A 118 -17.15 -4.49 15.25
CA ARG A 118 -16.95 -5.73 14.48
C ARG A 118 -15.65 -5.65 13.67
N PRO A 119 -14.92 -6.76 13.49
CA PRO A 119 -13.76 -6.76 12.63
C PRO A 119 -14.16 -6.46 11.18
N SER A 120 -13.45 -5.54 10.55
CA SER A 120 -13.59 -5.28 9.12
C SER A 120 -12.68 -6.21 8.33
N TYR A 121 -13.13 -6.57 7.13
CA TYR A 121 -12.36 -7.38 6.20
C TYR A 121 -12.30 -6.66 4.86
N LEU A 122 -11.08 -6.54 4.36
CA LEU A 122 -10.79 -6.19 2.98
C LEU A 122 -10.96 -7.48 2.15
N ASP A 123 -11.96 -7.48 1.29
CA ASP A 123 -12.18 -8.51 0.29
C ASP A 123 -11.50 -8.04 -1.01
N LEU A 124 -10.43 -8.71 -1.42
CA LEU A 124 -9.71 -8.51 -2.68
C LEU A 124 -10.20 -9.53 -3.70
N ASP A 125 -10.40 -9.10 -4.95
CA ASP A 125 -10.91 -9.94 -6.04
C ASP A 125 -9.88 -10.17 -7.16
N TRP A 126 -8.83 -9.34 -7.24
CA TRP A 126 -7.76 -9.49 -8.22
C TRP A 126 -6.39 -9.61 -7.53
N PRO A 127 -5.47 -10.43 -8.07
CA PRO A 127 -5.66 -11.37 -9.19
C PRO A 127 -6.28 -12.70 -8.74
N VAL A 128 -6.36 -12.90 -7.44
CA VAL A 128 -7.05 -14.01 -6.78
C VAL A 128 -7.86 -13.45 -5.62
N ARG A 129 -8.93 -14.15 -5.26
CA ARG A 129 -9.71 -13.77 -4.09
C ARG A 129 -8.91 -13.92 -2.81
N ALA A 130 -8.91 -12.90 -1.98
CA ALA A 130 -8.31 -12.92 -0.65
C ALA A 130 -9.12 -12.07 0.31
N ARG A 131 -9.27 -12.57 1.53
CA ARG A 131 -9.99 -11.88 2.60
C ARG A 131 -9.04 -11.56 3.73
N VAL A 132 -8.64 -10.29 3.83
CA VAL A 132 -7.63 -9.81 4.76
C VAL A 132 -8.31 -8.99 5.85
N ARG A 133 -8.02 -9.30 7.11
CA ARG A 133 -8.59 -8.58 8.26
C ARG A 133 -7.94 -7.19 8.35
N ASP A 134 -8.78 -6.16 8.49
CA ASP A 134 -8.31 -4.77 8.65
C ASP A 134 -8.87 -4.15 9.93
N PHE A 135 -7.99 -3.44 10.62
CA PHE A 135 -8.26 -2.65 11.80
C PHE A 135 -7.54 -1.32 11.65
N SER A 136 -7.89 -0.52 10.66
CA SER A 136 -7.23 0.77 10.53
C SER A 136 -8.22 1.80 10.02
N HIS A 137 -7.89 2.40 8.89
CA HIS A 137 -8.69 3.34 8.14
C HIS A 137 -8.91 2.76 6.74
N ALA A 138 -10.07 3.06 6.18
CA ALA A 138 -10.33 2.80 4.77
C ALA A 138 -10.43 4.12 4.01
N VAL A 139 -9.74 4.20 2.89
CA VAL A 139 -9.83 5.26 1.91
C VAL A 139 -10.61 4.70 0.71
N ALA A 140 -11.83 5.20 0.51
CA ALA A 140 -12.63 4.76 -0.62
C ALA A 140 -12.03 5.26 -1.93
N VAL A 141 -12.16 4.48 -3.00
CA VAL A 141 -11.69 4.83 -4.34
C VAL A 141 -12.83 4.70 -5.36
N ARG A 142 -12.83 5.57 -6.36
CA ARG A 142 -13.71 5.53 -7.53
C ARG A 142 -12.87 5.64 -8.80
N GLY A 143 -13.38 5.04 -9.88
CA GLY A 143 -12.64 4.92 -11.14
C GLY A 143 -11.75 3.67 -11.17
N GLY A 144 -11.24 3.36 -12.35
CA GLY A 144 -10.48 2.13 -12.60
C GLY A 144 -11.30 0.84 -12.43
N GLU A 145 -10.62 -0.29 -12.53
CA GLU A 145 -11.18 -1.60 -12.23
C GLU A 145 -11.21 -1.76 -10.70
N THR A 146 -12.39 -1.90 -10.11
CA THR A 146 -12.49 -2.19 -8.67
C THR A 146 -12.02 -3.61 -8.40
N VAL A 147 -11.00 -3.74 -7.56
CA VAL A 147 -10.36 -5.03 -7.24
C VAL A 147 -10.37 -5.36 -5.75
N GLY A 148 -11.00 -4.50 -4.94
CA GLY A 148 -11.27 -4.84 -3.56
C GLY A 148 -12.20 -3.86 -2.87
N ALA A 149 -12.92 -4.39 -1.89
CA ALA A 149 -13.94 -3.69 -1.15
C ALA A 149 -13.89 -4.01 0.33
N LEU A 150 -14.44 -3.10 1.14
CA LEU A 150 -14.66 -3.28 2.57
C LEU A 150 -16.12 -3.00 2.86
N GLY A 151 -16.89 -4.04 3.23
CA GLY A 151 -18.32 -3.90 3.47
C GLY A 151 -19.09 -3.35 2.26
N GLY A 152 -18.68 -3.72 1.04
CA GLY A 152 -19.25 -3.24 -0.21
C GLY A 152 -18.76 -1.86 -0.68
N ARG A 153 -17.93 -1.18 0.12
CA ARG A 153 -17.28 0.07 -0.29
C ARG A 153 -16.00 -0.23 -1.08
N PRO A 154 -15.86 0.22 -2.34
CA PRO A 154 -14.62 0.08 -3.08
C PRO A 154 -13.47 0.80 -2.39
N VAL A 155 -12.40 0.06 -2.09
CA VAL A 155 -11.19 0.58 -1.42
C VAL A 155 -9.91 0.14 -2.13
N ALA A 156 -9.99 -0.72 -3.14
CA ALA A 156 -8.85 -1.05 -3.99
C ALA A 156 -9.25 -0.99 -5.47
N ALA A 157 -8.37 -0.40 -6.27
CA ALA A 157 -8.57 -0.24 -7.71
C ALA A 157 -7.29 -0.54 -8.49
N LEU A 158 -7.45 -1.20 -9.63
CA LEU A 158 -6.40 -1.41 -10.62
C LEU A 158 -6.64 -0.46 -11.80
N GLN A 159 -5.66 0.39 -12.09
CA GLN A 159 -5.68 1.26 -13.25
C GLN A 159 -4.50 0.92 -14.16
N ARG A 160 -4.81 0.47 -15.38
CA ARG A 160 -3.80 0.24 -16.42
C ARG A 160 -3.44 1.55 -17.10
N ALA A 161 -2.16 1.71 -17.45
CA ALA A 161 -1.64 2.88 -18.15
C ALA A 161 -0.46 2.48 -19.06
N GLY A 162 -0.76 2.25 -20.34
CA GLY A 162 0.21 1.69 -21.29
C GLY A 162 0.65 0.30 -20.87
N ALA A 163 1.96 0.07 -20.82
CA ALA A 163 2.54 -1.21 -20.38
C ALA A 163 2.57 -1.39 -18.85
N GLY A 164 2.27 -0.34 -18.08
CA GLY A 164 2.30 -0.37 -16.62
C GLY A 164 0.91 -0.35 -16.00
N ALA A 165 0.87 -0.44 -14.67
CA ALA A 165 -0.37 -0.34 -13.93
C ALA A 165 -0.16 0.24 -12.54
N LEU A 166 -1.18 0.94 -12.03
CA LEU A 166 -1.28 1.38 -10.64
C LEU A 166 -2.31 0.53 -9.92
N LEU A 167 -1.88 -0.20 -8.90
CA LEU A 167 -2.73 -0.88 -7.94
C LEU A 167 -2.84 -0.02 -6.69
N PHE A 168 -3.95 0.69 -6.55
CA PHE A 168 -4.26 1.48 -5.37
C PHE A 168 -4.89 0.60 -4.29
N LEU A 169 -4.38 0.69 -3.06
CA LEU A 169 -4.93 0.07 -1.85
C LEU A 169 -5.25 1.17 -0.84
N GLY A 170 -6.52 1.43 -0.60
CA GLY A 170 -7.02 2.38 0.39
C GLY A 170 -7.16 1.79 1.79
N SER A 171 -6.91 0.49 1.94
CA SER A 171 -6.85 -0.24 3.20
C SER A 171 -5.50 -0.97 3.28
N PRO A 172 -4.73 -0.83 4.37
CA PRO A 172 -3.41 -1.43 4.49
C PRO A 172 -3.42 -2.96 4.50
N VAL A 173 -2.70 -3.57 3.57
CA VAL A 173 -2.43 -5.02 3.51
C VAL A 173 -1.09 -5.35 4.18
N GLY A 174 -0.17 -4.39 4.23
CA GLY A 174 1.17 -4.55 4.80
C GLY A 174 1.20 -5.13 6.23
N PRO A 175 0.36 -4.70 7.18
CA PRO A 175 0.34 -5.29 8.52
C PRO A 175 -0.06 -6.78 8.52
N ALA A 176 -0.95 -7.20 7.61
CA ALA A 176 -1.32 -8.60 7.46
C ALA A 176 -0.14 -9.42 6.90
N LEU A 177 0.58 -8.88 5.91
CA LEU A 177 1.83 -9.48 5.41
C LEU A 177 2.87 -9.63 6.52
N TRP A 178 3.02 -8.62 7.38
CA TRP A 178 3.92 -8.67 8.53
C TRP A 178 3.57 -9.80 9.50
N SER A 179 2.28 -9.97 9.79
CA SER A 179 1.77 -11.00 10.70
C SER A 179 1.82 -12.41 10.13
N GLY A 180 2.08 -12.57 8.83
CA GLY A 180 2.10 -13.88 8.17
C GLY A 180 0.73 -14.38 7.75
N ASP A 181 -0.24 -13.48 7.48
CA ASP A 181 -1.57 -13.86 7.01
C ASP A 181 -1.47 -14.65 5.68
N PRO A 182 -1.94 -15.92 5.63
CA PRO A 182 -1.78 -16.75 4.44
C PRO A 182 -2.47 -16.18 3.19
N GLN A 183 -3.61 -15.51 3.36
CA GLN A 183 -4.35 -14.95 2.22
C GLN A 183 -3.66 -13.70 1.67
N ALA A 184 -3.12 -12.83 2.54
CA ALA A 184 -2.32 -11.69 2.11
C ALA A 184 -1.06 -12.13 1.33
N HIS A 185 -0.37 -13.17 1.83
CA HIS A 185 0.83 -13.72 1.18
C HIS A 185 0.52 -14.42 -0.16
N ALA A 186 -0.57 -15.19 -0.22
CA ALA A 186 -1.04 -15.82 -1.45
C ALA A 186 -1.41 -14.76 -2.49
N TRP A 187 -2.17 -13.73 -2.09
CA TRP A 187 -2.54 -12.61 -2.94
C TRP A 187 -1.33 -11.89 -3.53
N LEU A 188 -0.36 -11.47 -2.69
CA LEU A 188 0.84 -10.77 -3.18
C LEU A 188 1.66 -11.66 -4.13
N SER A 189 1.72 -12.96 -3.87
CA SER A 189 2.37 -13.92 -4.76
C SER A 189 1.67 -14.02 -6.12
N SER A 190 0.35 -14.01 -6.14
CA SER A 190 -0.41 -13.98 -7.39
C SER A 190 -0.30 -12.65 -8.12
N VAL A 191 -0.18 -11.51 -7.41
CA VAL A 191 0.09 -10.19 -8.02
C VAL A 191 1.42 -10.22 -8.79
N LEU A 192 2.46 -10.77 -8.18
CA LEU A 192 3.77 -10.94 -8.82
C LEU A 192 3.68 -11.81 -10.07
N ALA A 193 2.95 -12.94 -10.00
CA ALA A 193 2.78 -13.84 -11.14
C ALA A 193 1.97 -13.21 -12.29
N ALA A 194 0.86 -12.52 -11.97
CA ALA A 194 -0.02 -11.91 -12.96
C ALA A 194 0.66 -10.78 -13.73
N HIS A 195 1.57 -10.05 -13.09
CA HIS A 195 2.32 -8.99 -13.77
C HIS A 195 3.33 -9.54 -14.78
N LEU A 196 3.98 -10.65 -14.48
CA LEU A 196 4.92 -11.31 -15.40
C LEU A 196 4.24 -11.83 -16.67
N LEU A 197 2.98 -12.27 -16.57
CA LEU A 197 2.21 -12.81 -17.69
C LEU A 197 1.59 -11.74 -18.60
N GLY A 198 1.52 -10.49 -18.16
CA GLY A 198 0.98 -9.37 -18.94
C GLY A 198 2.03 -8.62 -19.78
N SER A 199 3.29 -9.07 -19.78
CA SER A 199 4.42 -8.41 -20.45
C SER A 199 4.91 -9.13 -21.71
N THR A 200 4.16 -10.12 -22.21
CA THR A 200 4.37 -10.80 -23.49
C THR A 200 3.48 -10.23 -24.58
#